data_AF-A0A7Y2B641-F1
#
_entry.id   AF-A0A7Y2B641-F1
#
_cell.length_a   1.000
_cell.length_b   1.000
_cell.length_c   1.000
_cell.angle_alpha   90.00
_cell.angle_beta   90.00
_cell.angle_gamma   90.00
#
_symmetry.space_group_name_H-M   'P 1'
#
loop_
_entity.id
_entity.type
_entity.pdbx_description
1 polymer ?
#
loop_
_entity_poly.entity_id
_entity_poly.type
_entity_poly.pdbx_seq_one_letter_code
_entity_poly.pdbx_strand_id
1 'polypeptide(L)'
;MLKRITRSLLTDRVTIMVVPRANQGVRSYRIPVGAIYGVLAIFMGSLFASGHSVLRAAELSRQKHEVARLLGENESLNVELAQVQTRVDGLQTELAQLTDFEEQIRVVADLEPTDEDVMMVGIGGPEVGARRDLIAWNESAGETADEALASRRGVETLTRQARLLRESFDEVLTNLEDRKDELSRTPSILPGENGWLTDRYGYRTDPFTGKRSMH
;
A
#
# COMPACT_ATOMS: atom_id res chain seq x y z
N MET A 1 60.79 12.57 36.15
CA MET A 1 60.69 12.49 37.63
C MET A 1 59.63 11.49 38.11
N LEU A 2 58.40 11.51 37.58
CA LEU A 2 57.29 10.62 37.96
C LEU A 2 57.58 9.09 37.86
N LYS A 3 58.35 8.64 36.86
CA LYS A 3 58.73 7.22 36.70
C LYS A 3 59.64 6.68 37.82
N ARG A 4 60.43 7.52 38.50
CA ARG A 4 61.30 7.09 39.61
C ARG A 4 60.52 6.97 40.93
N ILE A 5 59.59 7.89 41.17
CA ILE A 5 58.73 7.91 42.37
C ILE A 5 57.76 6.71 42.36
N THR A 6 57.14 6.42 41.22
CA THR A 6 56.24 5.26 41.06
C THR A 6 56.97 3.92 41.23
N ARG A 7 58.21 3.79 40.76
CA ARG A 7 59.03 2.59 40.95
C ARG A 7 59.42 2.34 42.41
N SER A 8 59.65 3.41 43.19
CA SER A 8 59.92 3.32 44.63
C SER A 8 58.71 2.78 45.38
N LEU A 9 57.53 3.36 45.15
CA LEU A 9 56.29 2.98 45.85
C LEU A 9 55.82 1.55 45.53
N LEU A 10 56.13 1.05 44.34
CA LEU A 10 55.79 -0.33 43.92
C LEU A 10 56.66 -1.41 44.59
N THR A 11 57.84 -1.03 45.11
CA THR A 11 58.80 -1.96 45.73
C THR A 11 58.61 -2.05 47.25
N ASP A 12 57.88 -1.10 47.83
CA ASP A 12 57.52 -1.08 49.25
C ASP A 12 56.70 -2.31 49.64
N ARG A 13 56.86 -2.78 50.88
CA ARG A 13 56.21 -3.99 51.39
C ARG A 13 55.38 -3.65 52.61
N VAL A 14 54.10 -4.00 52.56
CA VAL A 14 53.21 -3.92 53.73
C VAL A 14 53.37 -5.22 54.52
N THR A 15 53.65 -5.11 55.82
CA THR A 15 53.77 -6.27 56.71
C THR A 15 52.53 -6.33 57.60
N ILE A 16 51.67 -7.31 57.36
CA ILE A 16 50.52 -7.57 58.22
C ILE A 16 50.99 -8.57 59.28
N MET A 17 50.99 -8.14 60.54
CA MET A 17 51.43 -8.94 61.67
C MET A 17 50.19 -9.34 62.49
N VAL A 18 49.81 -10.62 62.39
CA VAL A 18 48.66 -11.15 63.13
C VAL A 18 49.18 -11.72 64.44
N VAL A 19 48.83 -11.08 65.56
CA VAL A 19 49.23 -11.52 66.91
C VAL A 19 48.06 -12.24 67.57
N PRO A 20 48.03 -13.58 67.59
CA PRO A 20 47.00 -14.33 68.30
C PRO A 20 47.16 -14.18 69.83
N ARG A 21 46.05 -14.14 70.57
CA ARG A 21 46.03 -13.87 72.03
C ARG A 21 46.53 -15.01 72.94
N ALA A 22 47.10 -16.09 72.40
CA ALA A 22 47.61 -17.18 73.22
C ALA A 22 48.81 -17.87 72.56
N ASN A 23 49.97 -17.79 73.22
CA ASN A 23 51.24 -18.53 73.09
C ASN A 23 51.59 -19.24 71.77
N GLN A 24 51.18 -18.69 70.62
CA GLN A 24 51.57 -19.16 69.29
C GLN A 24 52.40 -18.06 68.61
N GLY A 25 53.49 -18.47 67.98
CA GLY A 25 54.47 -17.57 67.36
C GLY A 25 53.83 -16.62 66.35
N VAL A 26 54.26 -15.36 66.37
CA VAL A 26 53.72 -14.33 65.49
C VAL A 26 54.04 -14.66 64.04
N ARG A 27 53.01 -14.82 63.20
CA ARG A 27 53.16 -14.97 61.75
C ARG A 27 53.02 -13.61 61.09
N SER A 28 54.06 -13.20 60.35
CA SER A 28 54.05 -11.98 59.56
C SER A 28 53.99 -12.31 58.07
N TYR A 29 53.08 -11.68 57.36
CA TYR A 29 52.98 -11.79 55.90
C TYR A 29 53.41 -10.46 55.29
N ARG A 30 54.39 -10.50 54.39
CA ARG A 30 54.90 -9.32 53.67
C ARG A 30 54.37 -9.32 52.25
N ILE A 31 53.49 -8.39 51.93
CA ILE A 31 52.88 -8.25 50.60
C ILE A 31 53.52 -7.05 49.90
N PRO A 32 54.07 -7.18 48.67
CA PRO A 32 54.56 -6.05 47.92
C PRO A 32 53.38 -5.15 47.52
N VAL A 33 53.53 -3.84 47.71
CA VAL A 33 52.49 -2.84 47.39
C VAL A 33 52.06 -2.92 45.92
N GLY A 34 52.96 -3.30 45.01
CA GLY A 34 52.62 -3.57 43.60
C GLY A 34 51.64 -4.72 43.38
N ALA A 35 51.62 -5.76 44.23
CA ALA A 35 50.62 -6.83 44.12
C ALA A 35 49.22 -6.34 44.51
N ILE A 36 49.13 -5.44 45.51
CA ILE A 36 47.87 -4.82 45.92
C ILE A 36 47.30 -3.96 44.78
N TYR A 37 48.13 -3.12 44.16
CA TYR A 37 47.70 -2.32 43.00
C TYR A 37 47.33 -3.20 41.79
N GLY A 38 48.03 -4.32 41.58
CA GLY A 38 47.69 -5.29 40.54
C GLY A 38 46.30 -5.91 40.74
N VAL A 39 46.00 -6.38 41.95
CA VAL A 39 44.67 -6.92 42.30
C VAL A 39 43.59 -5.84 42.16
N LEU A 40 43.86 -4.61 42.62
CA LEU A 40 42.93 -3.49 42.48
C LEU A 40 42.66 -3.14 41.01
N ALA A 41 43.69 -3.15 40.16
CA ALA A 41 43.55 -2.89 38.73
C ALA A 41 42.73 -3.98 38.01
N ILE A 42 42.95 -5.26 38.37
CA ILE A 42 42.15 -6.38 37.85
C ILE A 42 40.69 -6.24 38.30
N PHE A 43 40.47 -5.89 39.57
CA PHE A 43 39.12 -5.68 40.11
C PHE A 43 38.39 -4.53 39.40
N MET A 44 39.05 -3.39 39.21
CA MET A 44 38.52 -2.25 38.47
C MET A 44 38.26 -2.59 36.98
N GLY A 45 39.17 -3.34 36.36
CA GLY A 45 39.01 -3.81 34.99
C GLY A 45 37.81 -4.77 34.85
N SER A 46 37.61 -5.67 35.82
CA SER A 46 36.46 -6.57 35.87
C SER A 46 35.15 -5.81 36.04
N LEU A 47 35.12 -4.80 36.92
CA LEU A 47 33.97 -3.90 37.09
C LEU A 47 33.63 -3.17 35.80
N PHE A 48 34.65 -2.62 35.12
CA PHE A 48 34.47 -1.93 33.85
C PHE A 48 33.97 -2.87 32.74
N ALA A 49 34.57 -4.06 32.61
CA ALA A 49 34.14 -5.06 31.64
C ALA A 49 32.71 -5.55 31.90
N SER A 50 32.35 -5.75 33.18
CA SER A 50 30.99 -6.11 33.58
C SER A 50 30.00 -5.00 33.24
N GLY A 51 30.32 -3.74 33.57
CA GLY A 51 29.48 -2.59 33.23
C GLY A 51 29.28 -2.44 31.71
N HIS A 52 30.36 -2.54 30.94
CA HIS A 52 30.30 -2.49 29.47
C HIS A 52 29.45 -3.64 28.89
N SER A 53 29.57 -4.85 29.46
CA SER A 53 28.77 -6.01 29.03
C SER A 53 27.27 -5.82 29.28
N VAL A 54 26.90 -5.22 30.42
CA VAL A 54 25.49 -4.89 30.72
C VAL A 54 24.94 -3.85 29.74
N LEU A 55 25.70 -2.79 29.45
CA LEU A 55 25.28 -1.77 28.47
C LEU A 55 25.10 -2.38 27.06
N ARG A 56 26.04 -3.22 26.62
CA ARG A 56 25.95 -3.98 25.36
C ARG A 56 24.72 -4.89 25.32
N ALA A 57 24.45 -5.62 26.40
CA ALA A 57 23.30 -6.52 26.48
C ALA A 57 21.97 -5.74 26.45
N ALA A 58 21.90 -4.58 27.12
CA ALA A 58 20.75 -3.70 27.09
C ALA A 58 20.49 -3.14 25.68
N GLU A 59 21.55 -2.68 24.99
CA GLU A 59 21.45 -2.18 23.62
C GLU A 59 21.00 -3.26 22.65
N LEU A 60 21.59 -4.46 22.73
CA LEU A 60 21.19 -5.59 21.89
C LEU A 60 19.73 -6.01 22.13
N SER A 61 19.26 -5.94 23.37
CA SER A 61 17.86 -6.25 23.70
C SER A 61 16.91 -5.23 23.07
N ARG A 62 17.24 -3.93 23.10
CA ARG A 62 16.45 -2.88 22.43
C ARG A 62 16.38 -3.10 20.93
N GLN A 63 17.50 -3.39 20.30
CA GLN A 63 17.55 -3.67 18.85
C GLN A 63 16.71 -4.88 18.47
N LYS A 64 16.73 -5.95 19.28
CA LYS A 64 15.88 -7.13 19.06
C LYS A 64 14.40 -6.80 19.16
N HIS A 65 13.99 -6.01 20.15
CA HIS A 65 12.60 -5.58 20.28
C HIS A 65 12.17 -4.70 19.09
N GLU A 66 13.05 -3.82 18.63
CA GLU A 66 12.76 -2.97 17.47
C GLU A 66 12.61 -3.78 16.19
N VAL A 67 13.49 -4.76 15.95
CA VAL A 67 13.36 -5.68 14.81
C VAL A 67 12.06 -6.48 14.91
N ALA A 68 11.72 -7.01 16.08
CA ALA A 68 10.47 -7.73 16.27
C ALA A 68 9.24 -6.84 16.02
N ARG A 69 9.28 -5.57 16.46
CA ARG A 69 8.23 -4.57 16.19
C ARG A 69 8.09 -4.30 14.70
N LEU A 70 9.20 -4.03 14.01
CA LEU A 70 9.21 -3.75 12.57
C LEU A 70 8.73 -4.94 11.74
N LEU A 71 9.08 -6.16 12.13
CA LEU A 71 8.58 -7.37 11.48
C LEU A 71 7.06 -7.52 11.66
N GLY A 72 6.55 -7.28 12.88
CA GLY A 72 5.10 -7.29 13.14
C GLY A 72 4.36 -6.19 12.37
N GLU A 73 4.93 -5.00 12.26
CA GLU A 73 4.37 -3.91 11.43
C GLU A 73 4.35 -4.28 9.95
N ASN A 74 5.43 -4.85 9.43
CA ASN A 74 5.49 -5.31 8.04
C ASN A 74 4.44 -6.38 7.75
N GLU A 75 4.27 -7.37 8.64
CA GLU A 75 3.23 -8.39 8.52
C GLU A 75 1.82 -7.76 8.49
N SER A 76 1.55 -6.82 9.39
CA SER A 76 0.26 -6.12 9.42
C SER A 76 -0.01 -5.31 8.14
N LEU A 77 1.01 -4.64 7.59
CA LEU A 77 0.92 -3.90 6.33
C LEU A 77 0.67 -4.83 5.14
N ASN A 78 1.30 -6.00 5.11
CA ASN A 78 1.07 -6.98 4.04
C ASN A 78 -0.38 -7.53 4.09
N VAL A 79 -0.92 -7.77 5.30
CA VAL A 79 -2.33 -8.16 5.46
C VAL A 79 -3.27 -7.05 4.99
N GLU A 80 -3.00 -5.79 5.33
CA GLU A 80 -3.79 -4.65 4.85
C GLU A 80 -3.72 -4.51 3.32
N LEU A 81 -2.54 -4.68 2.74
CA LEU A 81 -2.36 -4.62 1.29
C LEU A 81 -3.14 -5.71 0.56
N ALA A 82 -3.12 -6.94 1.07
CA ALA A 82 -3.90 -8.06 0.54
C ALA A 82 -5.42 -7.81 0.63
N GLN A 83 -5.89 -7.18 1.71
CA GLN A 83 -7.30 -6.78 1.83
C GLN A 83 -7.67 -5.70 0.81
N VAL A 84 -6.79 -4.74 0.56
CA VAL A 84 -7.01 -3.71 -0.48
C VAL A 84 -7.10 -4.35 -1.86
N GLN A 85 -6.20 -5.28 -2.20
CA GLN A 85 -6.25 -6.02 -3.47
C GLN A 85 -7.58 -6.76 -3.63
N THR A 86 -7.98 -7.51 -2.61
CA THR A 86 -9.26 -8.26 -2.64
C THR A 86 -10.45 -7.34 -2.88
N ARG A 87 -10.46 -6.14 -2.29
CA ARG A 87 -11.52 -5.14 -2.52
C ARG A 87 -11.46 -4.57 -3.94
N VAL A 88 -10.27 -4.31 -4.48
CA VAL A 88 -10.09 -3.84 -5.86
C VAL A 88 -10.61 -4.89 -6.85
N ASP A 89 -10.28 -6.16 -6.65
CA ASP A 89 -10.74 -7.27 -7.50
C ASP A 89 -12.27 -7.44 -7.44
N GLY A 90 -12.85 -7.27 -6.24
CA GLY A 90 -14.29 -7.25 -6.05
C GLY A 90 -14.97 -6.13 -6.84
N LEU A 91 -14.44 -4.90 -6.75
CA LEU A 91 -14.94 -3.76 -7.51
C LEU A 91 -14.78 -3.93 -9.03
N GLN A 92 -13.70 -4.58 -9.49
CA GLN A 92 -13.52 -4.91 -10.90
C GLN A 92 -14.60 -5.87 -11.39
N THR A 93 -14.92 -6.87 -10.57
CA THR A 93 -15.98 -7.83 -10.88
C THR A 93 -17.35 -7.16 -10.92
N GLU A 94 -17.65 -6.27 -9.97
CA GLU A 94 -18.91 -5.50 -9.94
C GLU A 94 -19.03 -4.57 -11.15
N LEU A 95 -17.97 -3.85 -11.53
CA LEU A 95 -17.99 -3.02 -12.73
C LEU A 95 -18.16 -3.85 -14.01
N ALA A 96 -17.52 -5.01 -14.12
CA ALA A 96 -17.70 -5.90 -15.26
C ALA A 96 -19.17 -6.34 -15.39
N GLN A 97 -19.81 -6.74 -14.28
CA GLN A 97 -21.24 -7.08 -14.29
C GLN A 97 -22.13 -5.90 -14.70
N LEU A 98 -21.80 -4.68 -14.27
CA LEU A 98 -22.53 -3.48 -14.68
C LEU A 98 -22.31 -3.16 -16.17
N THR A 99 -21.11 -3.41 -16.70
CA THR A 99 -20.82 -3.30 -18.13
C THR A 99 -21.64 -4.31 -18.94
N ASP A 100 -21.67 -5.58 -18.54
CA ASP A 100 -22.49 -6.61 -19.21
C ASP A 100 -23.98 -6.25 -19.18
N PHE A 101 -24.45 -5.64 -18.08
CA PHE A 101 -25.82 -5.18 -17.94
C PHE A 101 -26.12 -3.97 -18.82
N GLU A 102 -25.18 -3.02 -18.92
CA GLU A 102 -25.30 -1.86 -19.80
C GLU A 102 -25.40 -2.29 -21.27
N GLU A 103 -24.56 -3.22 -21.71
CA GLU A 103 -24.59 -3.76 -23.07
C GLU A 103 -25.96 -4.37 -23.40
N GLN A 104 -26.55 -5.11 -22.46
CA GLN A 104 -27.90 -5.66 -22.63
C GLN A 104 -28.97 -4.57 -22.79
N ILE A 105 -28.88 -3.48 -22.03
CA ILE A 105 -29.84 -2.37 -22.16
C ILE A 105 -29.64 -1.64 -23.50
N ARG A 106 -28.38 -1.48 -23.94
CA ARG A 106 -28.04 -0.84 -25.20
C ARG A 106 -28.67 -1.56 -26.40
N VAL A 107 -28.73 -2.89 -26.37
CA VAL A 107 -29.48 -3.70 -27.35
C VAL A 107 -30.98 -3.42 -27.31
N VAL A 108 -31.57 -3.25 -26.13
CA VAL A 108 -33.00 -2.90 -26.00
C VAL A 108 -33.29 -1.48 -26.49
N ALA A 109 -32.34 -0.56 -26.32
CA ALA A 109 -32.40 0.82 -26.80
C ALA A 109 -32.08 0.97 -28.30
N ASP A 110 -31.74 -0.11 -29.00
CA ASP A 110 -31.33 -0.08 -30.43
C ASP A 110 -30.15 0.87 -30.69
N LEU A 111 -29.21 0.90 -29.75
CA LEU A 111 -27.98 1.70 -29.80
C LEU A 111 -26.79 0.86 -30.26
N GLU A 112 -25.83 1.45 -30.96
CA GLU A 112 -24.60 0.76 -31.33
C GLU A 112 -23.81 0.30 -30.09
N PRO A 113 -23.23 -0.93 -30.11
CA PRO A 113 -22.40 -1.43 -29.03
C PRO A 113 -21.15 -0.57 -28.85
N THR A 114 -20.76 -0.34 -27.60
CA THR A 114 -19.54 0.37 -27.26
C THR A 114 -18.33 -0.51 -27.58
N ASP A 115 -17.32 0.05 -28.23
CA ASP A 115 -16.10 -0.67 -28.60
C ASP A 115 -15.35 -1.15 -27.33
N GLU A 116 -14.95 -2.42 -27.30
CA GLU A 116 -14.26 -3.04 -26.16
C GLU A 116 -12.96 -2.27 -25.81
N ASP A 117 -12.28 -1.73 -26.82
CA ASP A 117 -11.06 -0.95 -26.64
C ASP A 117 -11.30 0.37 -25.90
N VAL A 118 -12.50 0.96 -26.01
CA VAL A 118 -12.88 2.17 -25.27
C VAL A 118 -13.16 1.82 -23.80
N MET A 119 -13.73 0.65 -23.55
CA MET A 119 -14.00 0.15 -22.20
C MET A 119 -12.73 -0.33 -21.48
N MET A 120 -11.73 -0.81 -22.23
CA MET A 120 -10.38 -1.08 -21.76
C MET A 120 -9.58 0.22 -21.59
N VAL A 121 -9.92 1.04 -20.60
CA VAL A 121 -9.20 2.29 -20.24
C VAL A 121 -7.73 2.04 -19.88
N GLY A 122 -6.86 2.05 -20.89
CA GLY A 122 -5.42 1.92 -20.75
C GLY A 122 -4.80 3.07 -19.94
N ILE A 123 -4.07 2.76 -18.86
CA ILE A 123 -3.43 3.77 -17.97
C ILE A 123 -1.97 4.06 -18.33
N GLY A 124 -1.36 3.29 -19.24
CA GLY A 124 0.09 3.33 -19.44
C GLY A 124 0.86 2.64 -18.30
N GLY A 125 2.15 2.41 -18.51
CA GLY A 125 3.04 1.77 -17.53
C GLY A 125 3.51 2.72 -16.43
N PRO A 126 4.03 2.20 -15.30
CA PRO A 126 4.56 3.04 -14.23
C PRO A 126 5.70 3.93 -14.73
N GLU A 127 5.77 5.17 -14.22
CA GLU A 127 6.90 6.05 -14.45
C GLU A 127 8.21 5.33 -14.10
N VAL A 128 9.14 5.30 -15.05
CA VAL A 128 10.42 4.56 -14.94
C VAL A 128 11.23 4.98 -13.69
N GLY A 129 10.98 6.17 -13.14
CA GLY A 129 11.57 6.66 -11.89
C GLY A 129 11.01 6.01 -10.63
N ALA A 130 9.68 5.84 -10.51
CA ALA A 130 9.03 5.35 -9.31
C ALA A 130 9.44 3.91 -8.96
N ARG A 131 9.59 3.04 -9.97
CA ARG A 131 10.08 1.66 -9.80
C ARG A 131 11.54 1.64 -9.32
N ARG A 132 12.36 2.55 -9.83
CA ARG A 132 13.80 2.59 -9.55
C ARG A 132 14.09 3.08 -8.14
N ASP A 133 13.30 4.02 -7.65
CA ASP A 133 13.39 4.49 -6.27
C ASP A 133 12.97 3.38 -5.31
N LEU A 134 11.87 2.66 -5.56
CA LEU A 134 11.38 1.58 -4.68
C LEU A 134 12.32 0.38 -4.61
N ILE A 135 12.90 -0.06 -5.73
CA ILE A 135 13.87 -1.16 -5.78
C ILE A 135 15.20 -0.78 -5.09
N ALA A 136 15.57 0.51 -5.09
CA ALA A 136 16.80 0.96 -4.43
C ALA A 136 16.76 0.86 -2.89
N TRP A 137 15.57 0.75 -2.28
CA TRP A 137 15.43 0.66 -0.82
C TRP A 137 15.66 -0.75 -0.26
N ASN A 138 15.25 -1.82 -0.96
CA ASN A 138 15.48 -3.22 -0.58
C ASN A 138 14.94 -4.19 -1.65
N GLU A 139 15.71 -5.21 -2.04
CA GLU A 139 15.28 -6.27 -2.99
C GLU A 139 14.07 -7.06 -2.45
N SER A 140 13.96 -7.28 -1.14
CA SER A 140 12.81 -7.95 -0.52
C SER A 140 11.60 -7.03 -0.32
N ALA A 141 11.74 -5.72 -0.51
CA ALA A 141 10.60 -4.79 -0.55
C ALA A 141 10.01 -4.67 -1.96
N GLY A 142 10.67 -5.24 -2.98
CA GLY A 142 10.25 -5.17 -4.37
C GLY A 142 8.87 -5.79 -4.60
N GLU A 143 8.58 -6.95 -4.00
CA GLU A 143 7.30 -7.65 -4.17
C GLU A 143 6.12 -6.87 -3.57
N THR A 144 6.21 -6.46 -2.29
CA THR A 144 5.18 -5.63 -1.64
C THR A 144 5.02 -4.27 -2.33
N ALA A 145 6.11 -3.68 -2.83
CA ALA A 145 6.05 -2.41 -3.55
C ALA A 145 5.37 -2.56 -4.91
N ASP A 146 5.66 -3.63 -5.66
CA ASP A 146 5.03 -3.93 -6.94
C ASP A 146 3.54 -4.20 -6.77
N GLU A 147 3.17 -4.94 -5.72
CA GLU A 147 1.78 -5.17 -5.30
C GLU A 147 1.05 -3.87 -4.97
N ALA A 148 1.67 -2.97 -4.19
CA ALA A 148 1.09 -1.67 -3.88
C ALA A 148 0.91 -0.79 -5.13
N LEU A 149 1.87 -0.83 -6.06
CA LEU A 149 1.77 -0.15 -7.34
C LEU A 149 0.69 -0.75 -8.25
N ALA A 150 0.49 -2.07 -8.19
CA ALA A 150 -0.58 -2.75 -8.92
C ALA A 150 -1.95 -2.34 -8.38
N SER A 151 -2.14 -2.34 -7.06
CA SER A 151 -3.39 -1.89 -6.41
C SER A 151 -3.73 -0.45 -6.77
N ARG A 152 -2.75 0.46 -6.74
CA ARG A 152 -2.96 1.87 -7.14
C ARG A 152 -3.44 1.99 -8.59
N ARG A 153 -2.77 1.30 -9.51
CA ARG A 153 -3.16 1.26 -10.92
C ARG A 153 -4.55 0.66 -11.11
N GLY A 154 -4.88 -0.40 -10.38
CA GLY A 154 -6.22 -1.00 -10.39
C GLY A 154 -7.31 0.02 -10.02
N VAL A 155 -7.10 0.80 -8.96
CA VAL A 155 -8.05 1.85 -8.53
C VAL A 155 -8.20 2.95 -9.59
N GLU A 156 -7.12 3.40 -10.22
CA GLU A 156 -7.18 4.40 -11.29
C GLU A 156 -7.94 3.88 -12.52
N THR A 157 -7.70 2.64 -12.93
CA THR A 157 -8.44 1.96 -14.00
C THR A 157 -9.93 1.90 -13.65
N LEU A 158 -10.28 1.39 -12.46
CA LEU A 158 -11.66 1.31 -11.98
C LEU A 158 -12.36 2.66 -11.99
N THR A 159 -11.68 3.71 -11.53
CA THR A 159 -12.24 5.07 -11.48
C THR A 159 -12.59 5.58 -12.88
N ARG A 160 -11.77 5.26 -13.88
CA ARG A 160 -12.04 5.67 -15.27
C ARG A 160 -13.11 4.79 -15.93
N GLN A 161 -13.10 3.48 -15.70
CA GLN A 161 -14.17 2.58 -16.14
C GLN A 161 -15.52 3.03 -15.59
N ALA A 162 -15.60 3.32 -14.29
CA ALA A 162 -16.82 3.80 -13.65
C ALA A 162 -17.32 5.12 -14.25
N ARG A 163 -16.41 6.02 -14.65
CA ARG A 163 -16.78 7.28 -15.31
C ARG A 163 -17.37 7.04 -16.70
N LEU A 164 -16.71 6.20 -17.52
CA LEU A 164 -17.19 5.86 -18.85
C LEU A 164 -18.54 5.14 -18.78
N LEU A 165 -18.66 4.17 -17.89
CA LEU A 165 -19.90 3.42 -17.68
C LEU A 165 -21.05 4.34 -17.26
N ARG A 166 -20.78 5.32 -16.39
CA ARG A 166 -21.76 6.35 -16.01
C ARG A 166 -22.20 7.19 -17.22
N GLU A 167 -21.28 7.60 -18.08
CA GLU A 167 -21.59 8.37 -19.29
C GLU A 167 -22.40 7.53 -20.28
N SER A 168 -22.07 6.24 -20.41
CA SER A 168 -22.82 5.28 -21.23
C SER A 168 -24.26 5.11 -20.74
N PHE A 169 -24.47 4.92 -19.43
CA PHE A 169 -25.81 4.81 -18.86
C PHE A 169 -26.65 6.08 -19.06
N ASP A 170 -26.04 7.27 -19.03
CA ASP A 170 -26.72 8.54 -19.26
C ASP A 170 -27.20 8.67 -20.72
N GLU A 171 -26.36 8.25 -21.68
CA GLU A 171 -26.71 8.16 -23.10
C GLU A 171 -27.88 7.19 -23.33
N VAL A 172 -27.76 5.97 -22.78
CA VAL A 172 -28.80 4.93 -22.89
C VAL A 172 -30.13 5.41 -22.30
N LEU A 173 -30.10 6.07 -21.14
CA LEU A 173 -31.30 6.60 -20.51
C LEU A 173 -31.96 7.68 -21.38
N THR A 174 -31.17 8.62 -21.91
CA THR A 174 -31.67 9.70 -22.77
C THR A 174 -32.35 9.14 -24.02
N ASN A 175 -31.72 8.15 -24.67
CA ASN A 175 -32.27 7.50 -25.86
C ASN A 175 -33.60 6.78 -25.56
N LEU A 176 -33.66 6.04 -24.45
CA LEU A 176 -34.88 5.35 -24.02
C LEU A 176 -36.01 6.33 -23.70
N GLU A 177 -35.70 7.47 -23.09
CA GLU A 177 -36.68 8.53 -22.84
C GLU A 177 -37.23 9.10 -24.15
N ASP A 178 -36.37 9.47 -25.09
CA ASP A 178 -36.76 9.97 -26.41
C ASP A 178 -37.65 8.96 -27.17
N ARG A 179 -37.27 7.67 -27.14
CA ARG A 179 -38.02 6.61 -27.81
C ARG A 179 -39.38 6.37 -27.18
N LYS A 180 -39.45 6.37 -25.85
CA LYS A 180 -40.73 6.29 -25.12
C LYS A 180 -41.65 7.44 -25.51
N ASP A 181 -41.08 8.64 -25.61
CA ASP A 181 -41.78 9.85 -25.99
C ASP A 181 -42.33 9.80 -27.42
N GLU A 182 -41.54 9.32 -28.39
CA GLU A 182 -41.97 9.08 -29.77
C GLU A 182 -43.08 8.03 -29.84
N LEU A 183 -42.92 6.90 -29.15
CA LEU A 183 -43.90 5.83 -29.12
C LEU A 183 -45.21 6.27 -28.46
N SER A 184 -45.16 7.11 -27.43
CA SER A 184 -46.36 7.66 -26.78
C SER A 184 -47.20 8.54 -27.69
N ARG A 185 -46.57 9.16 -28.71
CA ARG A 185 -47.21 10.01 -29.71
C ARG A 185 -47.57 9.26 -30.99
N THR A 186 -47.17 7.99 -31.11
CA THR A 186 -47.46 7.14 -32.26
C THR A 186 -48.66 6.24 -31.93
N PRO A 187 -49.81 6.41 -32.60
CA PRO A 187 -50.97 5.57 -32.33
C PRO A 187 -50.66 4.11 -32.71
N SER A 188 -50.94 3.18 -31.79
CA SER A 188 -50.74 1.73 -32.00
C SER A 188 -51.82 1.08 -32.86
N ILE A 189 -52.86 1.83 -33.21
CA ILE A 189 -53.95 1.44 -34.12
C ILE A 189 -54.07 2.47 -35.24
N LEU A 190 -54.56 2.02 -36.40
CA LEU A 190 -54.94 2.93 -37.47
C LEU A 190 -56.03 3.90 -36.95
N PRO A 191 -55.91 5.23 -37.18
CA PRO A 191 -56.86 6.21 -36.67
C PRO A 191 -58.32 6.06 -37.16
N GLY A 192 -58.60 5.19 -38.13
CA GLY A 192 -59.93 4.96 -38.66
C GLY A 192 -60.19 3.48 -38.98
N GLU A 193 -61.38 2.99 -38.59
CA GLU A 193 -61.76 1.57 -38.72
C GLU A 193 -62.03 1.11 -40.17
N ASN A 194 -62.39 2.03 -41.08
CA ASN A 194 -62.78 1.74 -42.47
C ASN A 194 -62.13 2.69 -43.51
N GLY A 195 -60.91 3.18 -43.25
CA GLY A 195 -60.19 4.08 -44.14
C GLY A 195 -59.14 3.37 -44.99
N TRP A 196 -59.16 3.59 -46.31
CA TRP A 196 -58.07 3.16 -47.20
C TRP A 196 -56.93 4.18 -47.12
N LEU A 197 -55.69 3.74 -46.92
CA LEU A 197 -54.53 4.61 -47.05
C LEU A 197 -54.40 5.03 -48.51
N THR A 198 -54.83 6.24 -48.83
CA THR A 198 -54.82 6.74 -50.22
C THR A 198 -53.42 7.15 -50.67
N ASP A 199 -52.60 7.70 -49.77
CA ASP A 199 -51.22 8.09 -50.07
C ASP A 199 -50.35 8.31 -48.82
N ARG A 200 -49.05 8.01 -48.91
CA ARG A 200 -48.05 8.22 -47.83
C ARG A 200 -47.48 9.64 -47.81
N TYR A 201 -47.33 10.26 -46.63
CA TYR A 201 -46.72 11.60 -46.42
C TYR A 201 -45.51 11.82 -47.35
N GLY A 202 -45.48 12.94 -48.09
CA GLY A 202 -44.58 13.09 -49.24
C GLY A 202 -44.71 14.41 -50.01
N TYR A 203 -43.78 14.65 -50.93
CA TYR A 203 -43.87 15.79 -51.85
C TYR A 203 -44.93 15.55 -52.92
N ARG A 204 -45.98 16.36 -52.91
CA ARG A 204 -47.09 16.25 -53.86
C ARG A 204 -47.68 17.63 -54.18
N THR A 205 -48.49 17.65 -55.23
CA THR A 205 -49.11 18.89 -55.69
C THR A 205 -50.25 19.26 -54.75
N ASP A 206 -50.12 20.41 -54.10
CA ASP A 206 -51.13 20.96 -53.19
C ASP A 206 -52.44 21.20 -53.95
N PRO A 207 -53.57 20.65 -53.48
CA PRO A 207 -54.86 20.77 -54.17
C PRO A 207 -55.43 22.20 -54.16
N PHE A 208 -54.94 23.08 -53.28
CA PHE A 208 -55.37 24.47 -53.15
C PHE A 208 -54.43 25.44 -53.87
N THR A 209 -53.12 25.18 -53.86
CA THR A 209 -52.13 26.10 -54.46
C THR A 209 -51.58 25.62 -55.81
N GLY A 210 -51.78 24.34 -56.17
CA GLY A 210 -51.29 23.74 -57.42
C GLY A 210 -49.76 23.61 -57.49
N LYS A 211 -49.05 23.93 -56.43
CA LYS A 211 -47.58 23.85 -56.36
C LYS A 211 -47.16 22.57 -55.65
N ARG A 212 -45.96 22.10 -55.97
CA ARG A 212 -45.40 20.90 -55.33
C ARG A 212 -44.86 21.28 -53.95
N SER A 213 -45.50 20.80 -52.90
CA SER A 213 -45.11 21.04 -51.50
C SER A 213 -45.03 19.73 -50.73
N MET A 214 -44.38 19.77 -49.57
CA MET A 214 -44.32 18.64 -48.66
C MET A 214 -45.63 18.60 -47.86
N HIS A 215 -46.32 17.45 -47.89
CA HIS A 215 -47.63 17.22 -47.28
C HIS A 215 -47.66 15.98 -46.44
#